data_AF-A0A821NSW0-F1
#
_entry.id   AF-A0A821NSW0-F1
#
_cell.length_a   1.000
_cell.length_b   1.000
_cell.length_c   1.000
_cell.angle_alpha   90.00
_cell.angle_beta   90.00
_cell.angle_gamma   90.00
#
_symmetry.space_group_name_H-M   'P 1'
#
loop_
_entity.id
_entity.type
_entity.pdbx_description
1 polymer ?
#
loop_
_entity_poly.entity_id
_entity_poly.type
_entity_poly.pdbx_seq_one_letter_code
_entity_poly.pdbx_strand_id
1 'polypeptide(L)' 'MFRTFVRYLTSKTFINPKPLAPSKPKASIDCDNYFQDELEIRLIAGKGGDGKSSFSKTFQNEFGGPNGGDGGNGAHIILQ' A
#
# COMPACT_ATOMS: atom_id res chain seq x y z
N MET A 1 -9.89 -72.71 13.90
CA MET A 1 -8.43 -72.71 13.68
C MET A 1 -8.14 -72.24 12.25
N PHE A 2 -8.21 -70.94 11.95
CA PHE A 2 -7.73 -70.39 10.67
C PHE A 2 -7.26 -68.95 10.89
N ARG A 3 -5.94 -68.79 11.10
CA ARG A 3 -5.23 -67.52 11.05
C ARG A 3 -4.72 -67.36 9.61
N THR A 4 -5.34 -66.51 8.82
CA THR A 4 -4.76 -66.12 7.52
C THR A 4 -4.23 -64.70 7.66
N PHE A 5 -2.93 -64.62 7.96
CA PHE A 5 -2.17 -63.37 8.03
C PHE A 5 -2.06 -62.81 6.60
N VAL A 6 -2.84 -61.78 6.28
CA VAL A 6 -2.67 -61.02 5.03
C VAL A 6 -1.40 -60.19 5.17
N ARG A 7 -0.28 -60.68 4.64
CA ARG A 7 0.94 -59.89 4.44
C ARG A 7 0.65 -58.84 3.37
N TYR A 8 0.44 -57.60 3.78
CA TYR A 8 0.48 -56.47 2.85
C TYR A 8 1.93 -56.27 2.42
N LEU A 9 2.24 -56.69 1.20
CA LEU A 9 3.58 -56.57 0.63
C LEU A 9 3.89 -55.10 0.30
N THR A 10 5.05 -54.68 0.79
CA THR A 10 6.03 -53.80 0.15
C THR A 10 5.62 -52.35 -0.14
N SER A 11 6.17 -51.47 0.69
CA SER A 11 6.52 -50.06 0.45
C SER A 11 5.86 -49.39 -0.75
N LYS A 12 5.02 -48.37 -0.48
CA LYS A 12 4.89 -47.23 -1.40
C LYS A 12 6.30 -46.83 -1.83
N THR A 13 6.70 -47.15 -3.05
CA THR A 13 7.89 -46.54 -3.63
C THR A 13 7.58 -45.05 -3.61
N PHE A 14 8.36 -44.31 -2.83
CA PHE A 14 8.36 -42.87 -2.89
C PHE A 14 8.86 -42.53 -4.30
N ILE A 15 7.93 -42.43 -5.25
CA ILE A 15 8.24 -41.97 -6.59
C ILE A 15 8.67 -40.53 -6.36
N ASN A 16 9.98 -40.30 -6.31
CA ASN A 16 10.52 -38.95 -6.28
C ASN A 16 9.86 -38.22 -7.46
N PRO A 17 9.05 -37.17 -7.23
CA PRO A 17 8.42 -36.46 -8.32
C PRO A 17 9.55 -35.91 -9.18
N LYS A 18 9.76 -36.54 -10.34
CA LYS A 18 10.77 -36.09 -11.29
C LYS A 18 10.17 -34.84 -11.93
N PRO A 19 10.78 -33.65 -11.78
CA PRO A 19 10.31 -32.49 -12.51
C PRO A 19 10.36 -32.85 -14.00
N LEU A 20 9.19 -32.81 -14.66
CA LEU A 20 9.13 -32.99 -16.09
C LEU A 20 9.89 -31.82 -16.72
N ALA A 21 10.73 -32.14 -17.71
CA ALA A 21 11.36 -31.09 -18.49
C ALA A 21 10.25 -30.19 -19.06
N PRO A 22 10.45 -28.86 -19.04
CA PRO A 22 9.48 -27.95 -19.64
C PRO A 22 9.27 -28.38 -21.10
N SER A 23 8.02 -28.73 -21.46
CA SER A 23 7.71 -29.21 -22.82
C SER A 23 7.81 -28.11 -23.86
N LYS A 24 7.82 -26.85 -23.41
CA LYS A 24 7.89 -25.67 -24.26
C LYS A 24 9.33 -25.14 -24.24
N PRO A 25 9.95 -24.92 -25.41
CA PRO A 25 11.25 -24.26 -25.47
C PRO A 25 11.14 -22.88 -24.82
N LYS A 26 12.17 -22.50 -24.07
CA LYS A 26 12.29 -21.12 -23.57
C LYS A 26 12.34 -20.21 -24.80
N ALA A 27 11.63 -19.08 -24.76
CA ALA A 27 11.63 -18.13 -25.87
C ALA A 27 13.08 -17.74 -26.20
N SER A 28 13.39 -17.64 -27.50
CA SER A 28 14.74 -17.28 -28.00
C SER A 28 15.08 -15.80 -27.81
N ILE A 29 14.06 -15.01 -27.47
CA ILE A 29 14.15 -13.59 -27.18
C ILE A 29 13.91 -13.50 -25.68
N ASP A 30 14.81 -12.84 -24.95
CA ASP A 30 14.49 -12.37 -23.61
C ASP A 30 13.31 -11.42 -23.78
N CYS A 31 12.13 -11.90 -23.41
CA CYS A 31 10.94 -11.08 -23.37
C CYS A 31 11.09 -10.16 -22.16
N ASP A 32 11.90 -9.11 -22.31
CA ASP A 32 12.00 -7.97 -21.39
C ASP A 32 10.73 -7.11 -21.47
N ASN A 33 9.58 -7.76 -21.51
CA ASN A 33 8.31 -7.12 -21.24
C ASN A 33 8.20 -7.05 -19.73
N TYR A 34 8.76 -5.98 -19.15
CA TYR A 34 8.54 -5.67 -17.76
C TYR A 34 7.04 -5.55 -17.53
N PHE A 35 6.55 -6.23 -16.50
CA PHE A 35 5.17 -6.10 -16.08
C PHE A 35 5.00 -4.71 -15.42
N GLN A 36 4.04 -3.93 -15.93
CA GLN A 36 3.77 -2.56 -15.50
C GLN A 36 2.36 -2.49 -14.94
N ASP A 37 2.25 -2.21 -13.64
CA ASP A 37 0.99 -1.87 -12.98
C ASP A 37 0.84 -0.35 -12.98
N GLU A 38 -0.30 0.16 -13.45
CA GLU A 38 -0.61 1.58 -13.48
C GLU A 38 -1.84 1.87 -12.62
N LEU A 39 -1.79 2.97 -11.86
CA LEU A 39 -2.91 3.48 -11.09
C LEU A 39 -2.95 5.01 -11.19
N GLU A 40 -4.11 5.54 -11.59
CA GLU A 40 -4.36 6.98 -11.56
C GLU A 40 -4.90 7.39 -10.19
N ILE A 41 -4.26 8.36 -9.55
CA ILE A 41 -4.69 8.90 -8.26
C ILE A 41 -4.81 10.41 -8.31
N ARG A 42 -5.84 10.93 -7.64
CA ARG A 42 -6.04 12.37 -7.44
C ARG A 42 -5.68 12.72 -6.00
N LEU A 43 -4.65 13.54 -5.84
CA LEU A 43 -4.21 14.03 -4.54
C LEU A 43 -4.62 15.50 -4.39
N ILE A 44 -5.30 15.82 -3.29
CA ILE A 44 -5.71 17.18 -2.95
C ILE A 44 -5.04 17.55 -1.62
N ALA A 45 -4.26 18.62 -1.64
CA ALA A 45 -3.57 19.10 -0.45
C ALA A 45 -4.55 19.85 0.48
N GLY A 46 -4.21 19.90 1.77
CA GLY A 46 -5.00 20.61 2.76
C GLY A 46 -5.01 22.13 2.50
N LYS A 47 -6.19 22.75 2.57
CA LYS A 47 -6.31 24.22 2.51
C LYS A 47 -5.57 24.85 3.70
N GLY A 48 -4.96 26.02 3.48
CA GLY A 48 -4.51 26.88 4.57
C GLY A 48 -5.66 27.40 5.42
N GLY A 49 -5.36 27.77 6.66
CA GLY A 49 -6.30 28.41 7.56
C GLY A 49 -6.59 29.84 7.13
N ASP A 50 -7.80 30.32 7.41
CA ASP A 50 -8.16 31.71 7.17
C ASP A 50 -7.64 32.60 8.31
N GLY A 51 -7.14 33.79 7.98
CA GLY A 51 -6.81 34.80 8.98
C GLY A 51 -8.08 35.38 9.62
N LYS A 52 -7.93 36.01 10.78
CA LYS A 52 -9.05 36.63 11.50
C LYS A 52 -8.81 38.12 11.63
N SER A 53 -9.83 38.93 11.31
CA SER A 53 -9.87 40.33 11.74
C SER A 53 -10.65 40.44 13.05
N SER A 54 -9.98 40.89 14.10
CA SER A 54 -10.62 41.13 15.40
C SER A 54 -10.03 42.35 16.08
N PHE A 55 -10.78 42.90 17.03
CA PHE A 55 -10.36 44.01 17.88
C PHE A 55 -10.33 43.54 19.33
N SER A 56 -9.36 44.03 20.09
CA SER A 56 -9.27 43.77 21.54
C SER A 56 -10.46 44.38 22.27
N LYS A 57 -11.05 43.62 23.20
CA LYS A 57 -12.10 44.13 24.11
C LYS A 57 -11.61 43.99 25.53
N THR A 58 -11.34 45.11 26.18
CA THR A 58 -10.83 45.17 27.55
C THR A 58 -11.70 46.11 28.37
N PHE A 59 -11.90 45.83 29.65
CA PHE A 59 -12.67 46.70 30.53
C PHE A 59 -12.11 48.13 30.52
N GLN A 60 -12.98 49.13 30.43
CA GLN A 60 -12.65 50.56 30.30
C GLN A 60 -11.86 50.96 29.03
N ASN A 61 -11.77 50.09 28.01
CA ASN A 61 -11.27 50.47 26.70
C ASN A 61 -12.28 50.07 25.61
N GLU A 62 -13.11 51.02 25.22
CA GLU A 62 -14.17 50.84 24.23
C GLU A 62 -13.62 50.61 22.81
N PHE A 63 -12.42 51.11 22.51
CA PHE A 63 -11.76 50.99 21.20
C PHE A 63 -10.39 50.32 21.32
N GLY A 64 -10.38 49.01 21.58
CA GLY A 64 -9.15 48.24 21.49
C GLY A 64 -8.66 48.10 20.04
N GLY A 65 -7.33 48.12 19.86
CA GLY A 65 -6.70 48.00 18.55
C GLY A 65 -6.93 46.65 17.86
N PRO A 66 -6.59 46.53 16.56
CA PRO A 66 -6.70 45.28 15.83
C PRO A 66 -5.75 44.24 16.44
N ASN A 67 -6.29 43.06 16.75
CA ASN A 67 -5.56 41.93 17.33
C ASN A 67 -5.78 40.63 16.54
N GLY A 68 -6.28 40.77 15.32
CA GLY A 68 -6.45 39.68 14.38
C GLY A 68 -5.11 39.09 13.94
N GLY A 69 -5.06 37.76 13.77
CA GLY A 69 -3.87 37.03 13.33
C GLY A 69 -4.02 36.48 11.92
N ASP A 70 -2.89 36.13 11.31
CA ASP A 70 -2.82 35.55 9.97
C ASP A 70 -3.31 34.10 9.93
N GLY A 71 -3.67 33.67 8.73
CA GLY A 71 -4.05 32.29 8.45
C GLY A 71 -2.85 31.35 8.40
N GLY A 72 -3.06 30.09 8.74
CA GLY A 72 -2.02 29.05 8.66
C GLY A 72 -1.78 28.54 7.25
N ASN A 73 -0.60 27.98 6.99
CA ASN A 73 -0.29 27.38 5.70
C ASN A 73 -1.09 26.09 5.46
N GLY A 74 -1.34 25.80 4.18
CA GLY A 74 -1.92 24.54 3.74
C GLY A 74 -0.93 23.38 3.78
N ALA A 75 -1.43 22.16 3.59
CA ALA A 75 -0.59 20.96 3.61
C ALA A 75 0.08 20.72 2.25
N HIS A 76 1.24 20.06 2.28
CA HIS A 76 1.97 19.64 1.07
C HIS A 76 1.78 18.13 0.84
N ILE A 77 1.80 17.75 -0.44
CA ILE A 77 1.82 16.35 -0.86
C ILE A 77 3.23 16.05 -1.35
N ILE A 78 3.88 15.06 -0.75
CA ILE A 78 5.24 14.64 -1.08
C ILE A 78 5.19 13.16 -1.42
N LEU A 79 5.72 12.79 -2.58
CA LEU A 79 5.95 11.42 -3.00
C LEU A 79 7.45 11.14 -2.82
N GLN A 80 7.79 10.05 -2.13
CA GLN A 80 9.16 9.61 -1.88
C GLN A 80 9.30 8.13 -2.22
#